data_AF-A0A9P0CZP2-F1
#
_entry.id   AF-A0A9P0CZP2-F1
#
_cell.length_a   1.000
_cell.length_b   1.000
_cell.length_c   1.000
_cell.angle_alpha   90.00
_cell.angle_beta   90.00
_cell.angle_gamma   90.00
#
_symmetry.space_group_name_H-M   'P 1'
#
loop_
_entity.id
_entity.type
_entity.pdbx_description
1 polymer ?
#
loop_
_entity_poly.entity_id
_entity_poly.type
_entity_poly.pdbx_seq_one_letter_code
_entity_poly.pdbx_strand_id
1 'polypeptide(L)'
;MPLTLNKKIEIIRFFGDFARSSREVAAEFNRRHPQRASIIHGKAAAINVLFSETGSVIKIHQNGQSRRIHPHPEDNDILAANRANPHMSLRDLSSQLNITKDKIRRCFIRHKIKPYKPKFLHTSKEGDENKRLLGPMLFLK
;
A
#
# COMPACT_ATOMS: atom_id res chain seq x y z
N MET A 1 -7.46 -19.96 20.66
CA MET A 1 -6.65 -20.10 19.43
C MET A 1 -7.44 -19.69 18.19
N PRO A 2 -6.91 -18.82 17.30
CA PRO A 2 -7.55 -18.43 16.05
C PRO A 2 -7.69 -19.62 15.09
N LEU A 3 -8.69 -19.60 14.20
CA LEU A 3 -8.96 -20.69 13.27
C LEU A 3 -7.97 -20.60 12.10
N THR A 4 -7.17 -21.65 11.91
CA THR A 4 -6.17 -21.72 10.83
C THR A 4 -6.86 -21.80 9.47
N LEU A 5 -6.15 -21.41 8.40
CA LEU A 5 -6.69 -21.37 7.05
C LEU A 5 -7.28 -22.72 6.62
N ASN A 6 -6.53 -23.81 6.82
CA ASN A 6 -6.97 -25.16 6.46
C ASN A 6 -8.28 -25.55 7.15
N LYS A 7 -8.47 -25.11 8.41
CA LYS A 7 -9.69 -25.39 9.16
C LYS A 7 -10.89 -24.57 8.69
N LYS A 8 -10.67 -23.36 8.17
CA LYS A 8 -11.74 -22.60 7.50
C LYS A 8 -12.17 -23.25 6.18
N ILE A 9 -11.22 -23.75 5.40
CA ILE A 9 -11.50 -24.48 4.16
C ILE A 9 -12.29 -25.77 4.47
N GLU A 10 -11.91 -26.50 5.52
CA GLU A 10 -12.65 -27.69 5.98
C GLU A 10 -14.11 -27.36 6.31
N ILE A 11 -14.38 -26.22 6.95
CA ILE A 11 -15.75 -25.75 7.22
C ILE A 11 -16.53 -25.49 5.93
N ILE A 12 -15.92 -24.86 4.92
CA ILE A 12 -16.57 -24.62 3.63
C ILE A 12 -16.89 -25.94 2.92
N ARG A 13 -16.00 -26.94 3.00
CA ARG A 13 -16.28 -28.28 2.45
C ARG A 13 -17.50 -28.92 3.11
N PHE A 14 -17.69 -28.76 4.42
CA PHE A 14 -18.91 -29.24 5.09
C PHE A 14 -20.19 -28.56 4.62
N PHE A 15 -20.14 -27.29 4.20
CA PHE A 15 -21.28 -26.64 3.56
C PHE A 15 -21.55 -27.20 2.16
N GLY A 16 -20.49 -27.46 1.37
CA GLY A 16 -20.60 -27.98 0.01
C GLY A 16 -21.07 -29.44 -0.08
N ASP A 17 -20.55 -30.31 0.79
CA ASP A 17 -20.78 -31.77 0.69
C ASP A 17 -22.15 -32.21 1.22
N PHE A 18 -22.81 -31.42 2.08
CA PHE A 18 -24.00 -31.88 2.81
C PHE A 18 -25.17 -30.88 2.89
N ALA A 19 -25.11 -29.70 2.24
CA ALA A 19 -26.16 -28.66 2.31
C ALA A 19 -26.66 -28.37 3.74
N ARG A 20 -25.72 -28.40 4.70
CA ARG A 20 -26.02 -28.37 6.13
C ARG A 20 -26.27 -26.97 6.65
N SER A 21 -27.15 -26.88 7.64
CA SER A 21 -27.32 -25.65 8.41
C SER A 21 -26.02 -25.29 9.13
N SER A 22 -25.77 -24.00 9.36
CA SER A 22 -24.58 -23.53 10.07
C SER A 22 -24.39 -24.17 11.44
N ARG A 23 -25.48 -24.62 12.09
CA ARG A 23 -25.46 -25.37 13.36
C ARG A 23 -24.90 -26.78 13.19
N GLU A 24 -25.34 -27.49 12.15
CA GLU A 24 -24.90 -28.87 11.87
C GLU A 24 -23.44 -28.92 11.44
N VAL A 25 -23.00 -27.93 10.64
CA VAL A 25 -21.60 -27.79 10.26
C VAL A 25 -20.72 -27.55 11.50
N ALA A 26 -21.15 -26.68 12.41
CA ALA A 26 -20.41 -26.44 13.64
C ALA A 26 -20.36 -27.67 14.55
N ALA A 27 -21.47 -28.40 14.68
CA ALA A 27 -21.54 -29.63 15.47
C ALA A 27 -20.62 -30.72 14.89
N GLU A 28 -20.67 -30.94 13.57
CA GLU A 28 -19.83 -31.93 12.88
C GLU A 28 -18.35 -31.56 12.95
N PHE A 29 -18.00 -30.28 12.78
CA PHE A 29 -16.63 -29.80 12.92
C PHE A 29 -16.12 -30.00 14.36
N ASN A 30 -16.93 -29.67 15.37
CA ASN A 30 -16.54 -29.86 16.78
C ASN A 30 -16.40 -31.34 17.14
N ARG A 31 -17.26 -32.21 16.58
CA ARG A 31 -17.19 -33.66 16.74
C ARG A 31 -15.89 -34.24 16.19
N ARG A 32 -15.39 -33.72 15.05
CA ARG A 32 -14.14 -34.16 14.43
C ARG A 32 -12.87 -33.57 15.05
N HIS A 33 -12.99 -32.46 15.78
CA HIS A 33 -11.86 -31.77 16.41
C HIS A 33 -12.10 -31.52 17.93
N PRO A 34 -12.32 -32.56 18.75
CA PRO A 34 -12.61 -32.41 20.18
C PRO A 34 -11.45 -31.78 20.98
N GLN A 35 -10.22 -31.93 20.50
CA GLN A 35 -9.01 -31.34 21.08
C GLN A 35 -8.93 -29.80 20.95
N ARG A 36 -9.88 -29.18 20.25
CA ARG A 36 -9.94 -27.73 20.05
C ARG A 36 -11.15 -27.14 20.78
N ALA A 37 -11.02 -25.88 21.18
CA ALA A 37 -12.19 -25.07 21.56
C ALA A 37 -13.25 -25.09 20.45
N SER A 38 -14.48 -25.44 20.85
CA SER A 38 -15.65 -25.55 19.99
C SER A 38 -15.90 -24.26 19.21
N ILE A 39 -16.17 -24.39 17.92
CA ILE A 39 -16.65 -23.29 17.10
C ILE A 39 -18.15 -23.09 17.32
N ILE A 40 -18.57 -21.83 17.34
CA ILE A 40 -19.98 -21.44 17.43
C ILE A 40 -20.55 -21.39 16.00
N HIS A 41 -21.80 -21.78 15.81
CA HIS A 41 -22.50 -21.78 14.53
C HIS A 41 -22.41 -20.43 13.78
N GLY A 42 -22.50 -19.30 14.48
CA GLY A 42 -22.35 -17.96 13.88
C GLY A 42 -20.98 -17.75 13.21
N LYS A 43 -19.93 -18.41 13.70
CA LYS A 43 -18.60 -18.34 13.09
C LYS A 43 -18.53 -19.17 11.80
N ALA A 44 -19.18 -20.32 11.75
CA ALA A 44 -19.32 -21.11 10.53
C ALA A 44 -20.12 -20.33 9.47
N ALA A 45 -21.25 -19.71 9.87
CA ALA A 45 -22.05 -18.86 9.00
C ALA A 45 -21.24 -17.68 8.43
N ALA A 46 -20.49 -16.96 9.28
CA ALA A 46 -19.68 -15.83 8.83
C ALA A 46 -18.59 -16.24 7.83
N ILE A 47 -17.99 -17.42 7.99
CA ILE A 47 -17.02 -17.96 7.02
C ILE A 47 -17.71 -18.29 5.69
N ASN A 48 -18.90 -18.89 5.73
CA ASN A 48 -19.65 -19.21 4.53
C ASN A 48 -20.10 -17.95 3.76
N VAL A 49 -20.60 -16.94 4.47
CA VAL A 49 -20.98 -15.65 3.89
C VAL A 49 -19.76 -14.98 3.23
N LEU A 50 -18.64 -14.88 3.95
CA LEU A 50 -17.42 -14.29 3.41
C LEU A 50 -16.94 -15.02 2.15
N PHE A 51 -16.97 -16.35 2.16
CA PHE A 51 -16.58 -17.16 1.02
C PHE A 51 -17.55 -16.99 -0.16
N SER A 52 -18.86 -16.92 0.09
CA SER A 52 -19.87 -16.71 -0.95
C SER A 52 -19.74 -15.33 -1.59
N GLU A 53 -19.41 -14.30 -0.81
CA GLU A 53 -19.27 -12.92 -1.29
C GLU A 53 -17.95 -12.65 -2.01
N THR A 54 -16.84 -13.24 -1.52
CA THR A 54 -15.47 -12.88 -1.98
C THR A 54 -14.73 -14.00 -2.69
N GLY A 55 -15.24 -15.23 -2.63
CA GLY A 55 -14.52 -16.44 -3.04
C GLY A 55 -13.36 -16.82 -2.12
N SER A 56 -13.17 -16.13 -0.99
CA SER A 56 -12.05 -16.32 -0.07
C SER A 56 -12.52 -16.58 1.36
N VAL A 57 -11.80 -17.43 2.09
CA VAL A 57 -11.99 -17.66 3.54
C VAL A 57 -11.09 -16.76 4.41
N ILE A 58 -10.26 -15.95 3.75
CA ILE A 58 -9.38 -14.98 4.40
C ILE A 58 -10.10 -13.65 4.37
N LYS A 59 -10.32 -13.08 5.57
CA LYS A 59 -10.80 -11.72 5.66
C LYS A 59 -9.67 -10.83 5.15
N ILE A 60 -9.88 -10.17 4.01
CA ILE A 60 -8.97 -9.12 3.56
C ILE A 60 -9.04 -8.05 4.65
N HIS A 61 -7.97 -7.94 5.44
CA HIS A 61 -7.83 -6.82 6.33
C HIS A 61 -7.79 -5.59 5.43
N GLN A 62 -8.79 -4.73 5.54
CA GLN A 62 -8.67 -3.35 5.08
C GLN A 62 -7.64 -2.68 5.98
N ASN A 63 -6.37 -3.03 5.78
CA ASN A 63 -5.25 -2.48 6.51
C ASN A 63 -5.16 -1.00 6.14
N GLY A 64 -5.74 -0.19 7.01
CA GLY A 64 -5.94 1.22 6.79
C GLY A 64 -7.03 1.46 5.76
N GLN A 65 -8.00 2.29 6.11
CA GLN A 65 -8.30 3.36 5.16
C GLN A 65 -6.94 3.89 4.69
N SER A 66 -6.55 3.55 3.46
CA SER A 66 -5.76 4.51 2.69
C SER A 66 -6.51 5.80 2.89
N ARG A 67 -5.97 6.73 3.70
CA ARG A 67 -6.51 8.08 3.82
C ARG A 67 -6.62 8.49 2.38
N ARG A 68 -7.84 8.42 1.85
CA ARG A 68 -8.08 8.59 0.42
C ARG A 68 -7.30 9.82 0.09
N ILE A 69 -6.37 9.66 -0.85
CA ILE A 69 -5.52 10.72 -1.35
C ILE A 69 -6.46 11.65 -2.11
N HIS A 70 -7.35 12.31 -1.37
CA HIS A 70 -8.25 13.31 -1.91
C HIS A 70 -7.34 14.49 -2.17
N PRO A 71 -7.26 14.95 -3.43
CA PRO A 71 -6.65 16.22 -3.74
C PRO A 71 -7.27 17.24 -2.79
N HIS A 72 -6.44 17.91 -2.00
CA HIS A 72 -6.96 19.04 -1.25
C HIS A 72 -7.30 20.13 -2.29
N PRO A 73 -8.35 20.95 -2.14
CA PRO A 73 -8.63 22.05 -3.08
C PRO A 73 -7.38 22.91 -3.35
N GLU A 74 -6.59 23.16 -2.29
CA GLU A 74 -5.31 23.87 -2.31
C GLU A 74 -4.17 23.14 -3.08
N ASP A 75 -4.28 21.85 -3.42
CA ASP A 75 -3.22 21.15 -4.15
C ASP A 75 -2.99 21.80 -5.51
N ASN A 76 -4.04 22.28 -6.18
CA ASN A 76 -3.89 22.97 -7.46
C ASN A 76 -3.07 24.26 -7.34
N ASP A 77 -3.30 25.04 -6.29
CA ASP A 77 -2.58 26.29 -6.04
C ASP A 77 -1.09 26.01 -5.70
N ILE A 78 -0.84 25.00 -4.87
CA ILE A 78 0.51 24.53 -4.54
C ILE A 78 1.26 24.08 -5.80
N LEU A 79 0.60 23.30 -6.66
CA LEU A 79 1.19 22.79 -7.90
C LEU A 79 1.42 23.90 -8.92
N ALA A 80 0.51 24.88 -9.02
CA ALA A 80 0.66 26.05 -9.89
C ALA A 80 1.82 26.94 -9.44
N ALA A 81 1.92 27.24 -8.15
CA ALA A 81 3.02 28.02 -7.59
C ALA A 81 4.37 27.33 -7.80
N ASN A 82 4.44 26.02 -7.57
CA ASN A 82 5.65 25.24 -7.84
C ASN A 82 6.03 25.18 -9.33
N ARG A 83 5.05 25.20 -10.25
CA ARG A 83 5.32 25.28 -11.70
C ARG A 83 5.85 26.66 -12.10
N ALA A 84 5.32 27.73 -11.51
CA ALA A 84 5.78 29.09 -11.77
C ALA A 84 7.21 29.33 -11.25
N ASN A 85 7.55 28.79 -10.08
CA ASN A 85 8.90 28.87 -9.53
C ASN A 85 9.31 27.56 -8.82
N PRO A 86 9.95 26.61 -9.53
CA PRO A 86 10.35 25.31 -8.97
C PRO A 86 11.47 25.38 -7.92
N HIS A 87 12.18 26.51 -7.84
CA HIS A 87 13.31 26.72 -6.91
C HIS A 87 12.88 27.35 -5.58
N MET A 88 11.61 27.71 -5.46
CA MET A 88 11.07 28.34 -4.27
C MET A 88 11.13 27.39 -3.07
N SER A 89 11.53 27.91 -1.91
CA SER A 89 11.60 27.09 -0.71
C SER A 89 10.19 26.73 -0.20
N LEU A 90 10.08 25.64 0.56
CA LEU A 90 8.80 25.28 1.20
C LEU A 90 8.34 26.37 2.18
N ARG A 91 9.26 27.15 2.74
CA ARG A 91 8.95 28.26 3.65
C ARG A 91 8.31 29.41 2.89
N ASP A 92 8.89 29.77 1.74
CA ASP A 92 8.37 30.87 0.92
C ASP A 92 7.01 30.53 0.33
N LEU A 93 6.83 29.29 -0.15
CA LEU A 93 5.52 28.77 -0.59
C LEU A 93 4.47 28.81 0.53
N SER A 94 4.89 28.50 1.77
CA SER A 94 4.01 28.53 2.94
C SER A 94 3.54 29.94 3.26
N SER A 95 4.45 30.91 3.20
CA SER A 95 4.12 32.33 3.39
C SER A 95 3.27 32.90 2.26
N GLN A 96 3.54 32.53 1.00
CA GLN A 96 2.83 33.06 -0.16
C GLN A 96 1.40 32.54 -0.27
N LEU A 97 1.18 31.24 0.01
CA LEU A 97 -0.14 30.61 -0.13
C LEU A 97 -0.93 30.58 1.18
N ASN A 98 -0.34 31.02 2.29
CA ASN A 98 -0.90 30.87 3.65
C ASN A 98 -1.26 29.41 3.99
N ILE A 99 -0.44 28.48 3.51
CA ILE A 99 -0.62 27.02 3.72
C ILE A 99 0.52 26.52 4.60
N THR A 100 0.24 25.59 5.52
CA THR A 100 1.28 25.01 6.37
C THR A 100 2.32 24.23 5.56
N LYS A 101 3.59 24.35 5.93
CA LYS A 101 4.71 23.62 5.30
C LYS A 101 4.49 22.11 5.22
N ASP A 102 3.89 21.50 6.25
CA ASP A 102 3.64 20.05 6.26
C ASP A 102 2.59 19.64 5.21
N LYS A 103 1.58 20.49 4.97
CA LYS A 103 0.57 20.25 3.94
C LYS A 103 1.17 20.35 2.53
N ILE A 104 2.00 21.36 2.29
CA ILE A 104 2.77 21.50 1.03
C ILE A 104 3.69 20.30 0.84
N ARG A 105 4.40 19.86 1.90
CA ARG A 105 5.26 18.67 1.86
C ARG A 105 4.47 17.41 1.51
N ARG A 106 3.30 17.20 2.12
CA ARG A 106 2.41 16.07 1.82
C ARG A 106 1.89 16.13 0.39
N CYS A 107 1.55 17.32 -0.12
CA CYS A 107 1.18 17.54 -1.51
C CYS A 107 2.32 17.12 -2.47
N PHE A 108 3.56 17.54 -2.19
CA PHE A 108 4.71 17.14 -3.02
C PHE A 108 4.96 15.63 -3.01
N ILE A 109 4.87 14.98 -1.85
CA ILE A 109 5.01 13.51 -1.74
C ILE A 109 3.93 12.81 -2.58
N ARG A 110 2.67 13.26 -2.45
CA ARG A 110 1.52 12.73 -3.19
C ARG A 110 1.68 12.84 -4.70
N HIS A 111 2.11 13.99 -5.19
CA HIS A 111 2.30 14.27 -6.62
C HIS A 111 3.70 13.89 -7.13
N LYS A 112 4.51 13.19 -6.32
CA LYS A 112 5.87 12.74 -6.65
C LYS A 112 6.83 13.88 -7.08
N ILE A 113 6.62 15.08 -6.56
CA ILE A 113 7.46 16.25 -6.83
C ILE A 113 8.70 16.21 -5.95
N LYS A 114 9.87 16.35 -6.57
CA LYS A 114 11.18 16.33 -5.89
C LYS A 114 11.90 17.67 -6.15
N PRO A 115 11.59 18.73 -5.38
CA PRO A 115 12.11 20.07 -5.65
C PRO A 115 13.64 20.16 -5.54
N TYR A 116 14.24 19.46 -4.58
CA TYR A 116 15.68 19.50 -4.30
C TYR A 116 16.43 18.27 -4.81
N LYS A 117 16.05 17.70 -5.97
CA LYS A 117 16.78 16.58 -6.54
C LYS A 117 18.17 17.07 -6.99
N PRO A 118 19.29 16.54 -6.44
CA PRO A 118 20.62 16.95 -6.87
C PRO A 118 20.80 16.60 -8.35
N LYS A 119 21.26 17.58 -9.15
CA LYS A 119 21.70 17.34 -10.51
C LYS A 119 23.17 16.93 -10.43
N PHE A 120 23.50 15.76 -10.97
CA PHE A 120 24.90 15.37 -11.11
C PHE A 120 25.55 16.30 -12.14
N LEU A 121 26.57 17.06 -11.72
CA LEU A 121 27.33 17.94 -12.62
C LEU A 121 28.14 17.13 -13.64
N HIS A 122 28.59 15.94 -13.24
CA HIS A 122 29.28 14.97 -14.10
C HIS A 122 28.26 14.11 -14.87
N THR A 123 27.44 14.74 -15.71
CA THR A 123 26.73 13.98 -16.74
C THR A 123 27.66 13.87 -17.94
N SER A 124 28.01 12.63 -18.34
CA SER A 124 28.74 12.43 -19.60
C SER A 124 27.87 12.99 -20.70
N LYS A 125 28.38 14.00 -21.41
CA LYS A 125 27.73 14.45 -22.62
C LYS A 125 27.99 13.42 -23.72
N GLU A 126 27.11 13.38 -24.71
CA GLU A 126 27.33 12.58 -25.92
C GLU A 126 28.68 13.00 -26.54
N GLY A 127 29.62 12.05 -26.69
CA GLY A 127 31.00 12.31 -27.14
C GLY A 127 32.07 12.41 -26.04
N ASP A 128 31.75 12.33 -24.75
CA ASP A 128 32.75 12.29 -23.66
C ASP A 128 33.40 10.90 -23.45
N GLU A 129 33.08 9.91 -24.29
CA GLU A 129 33.62 8.54 -24.21
C GLU A 129 35.16 8.52 -24.33
N ASN A 130 35.71 9.33 -25.25
CA ASN A 130 37.15 9.36 -25.53
C ASN A 130 37.97 10.02 -24.41
N LYS A 131 37.39 10.97 -23.66
CA LYS A 131 38.08 11.65 -22.55
C LYS A 131 38.28 10.76 -21.32
N ARG A 132 37.51 9.67 -21.20
CA ARG A 132 37.62 8.70 -20.11
C ARG A 132 38.71 7.66 -20.32
N LEU A 133 39.00 7.33 -21.57
CA LEU A 133 39.98 6.31 -21.94
C LEU A 133 41.43 6.83 -21.92
N LEU A 134 41.64 8.14 -22.12
CA LEU A 134 42.97 8.77 -22.19
C LEU A 134 43.53 9.26 -20.84
N GLY A 135 42.71 9.29 -19.78
CA GLY A 135 43.08 9.85 -18.47
C GLY A 135 44.28 9.23 -17.73
N PRO A 136 44.55 7.91 -17.80
CA PRO A 136 45.64 7.32 -17.04
C PRO A 136 47.01 7.34 -17.76
N MET A 137 47.08 7.71 -19.05
CA MET A 137 48.34 7.66 -19.82
C MET A 137 49.21 8.92 -19.72
N LEU A 138 48.73 10.00 -19.08
CA LEU A 138 49.46 11.28 -19.00
C LEU A 138 50.30 11.49 -17.73
N PHE A 139 50.32 10.51 -16.81
CA PHE A 139 51.07 10.60 -15.54
C PHE A 139 52.28 9.68 -15.43
N LEU A 140 52.69 9.04 -16.53
CA LEU A 140 53.95 8.30 -16.61
C LEU A 140 54.98 9.13 -17.40
N LYS A 141 55.70 10.00 -16.69
CA LYS A 141 56.95 10.58 -17.17
C LYS A 141 57.90 10.78 -16.01
#